data_AF-A0A4R8MH72-F1
#
_entry.id   AF-A0A4R8MH72-F1
#
_cell.length_a   1.000
_cell.length_b   1.000
_cell.length_c   1.000
_cell.angle_alpha   90.00
_cell.angle_beta   90.00
_cell.angle_gamma   90.00
#
_symmetry.space_group_name_H-M   'P 1'
#
loop_
_entity.id
_entity.type
_entity.pdbx_description
1 polymer ?
#
loop_
_entity_poly.entity_id
_entity_poly.type
_entity_poly.pdbx_seq_one_letter_code
_entity_poly.pdbx_strand_id
1 'polypeptide(L)'
;MRLFAALCIIIAGLAALPGISFGADVKALLSEANTLFRSADRDFMSGKMDSAWETVTRAKETITAAKEADPSNSQVTSLEKRIDQLAEKIEKRRGGASQAAPAGKPATPAAAPKRLPATAGRYLMEADRALKRTETILGPDRDKQDPARLPARVREALAPAEENLGKLLAEFPDFSDHPDVTPKVERLEAARKELEALEGTASASKGAEEAARAEREKESGEWLKKLRPFVASKSRMDDAPYLDPEKEMVSYAGFDISSEELARRHRIHGEAAAALEEYRSAGVKEPLELLAETAKEIERRLGEFSAGLEGLGRTALDESKSQLEWGRAFTAENLPKAERGEEFNILSRDVLLRIQNSLDQAAVFLPEDDPDLAGARADYTRLEEEGALLREKRVEKIRLLPEKFGGSEGEAIREAVAAAIGAEHPGAEVLRMNIVSPAWKEDWRFQEGADRVLRLTATRQVTVQAAVKKSDGVFLLTLGAYSPKNPDWTWGPVKGYVMFSDKMLEENVNK
;
A
#
# COMPACT_ATOMS: atom_id res chain seq x y z
N MET A 1 17.79 -41.52 41.89
CA MET A 1 19.23 -41.85 41.92
C MET A 1 19.88 -41.07 40.80
N ARG A 2 20.49 -39.95 41.14
CA ARG A 2 21.94 -39.78 41.25
C ARG A 2 22.65 -39.82 39.90
N LEU A 3 23.15 -38.63 39.56
CA LEU A 3 24.40 -38.36 38.87
C LEU A 3 24.54 -38.86 37.44
N PHE A 4 24.29 -37.92 36.53
CA PHE A 4 25.24 -37.63 35.46
C PHE A 4 26.61 -37.34 36.09
N ALA A 5 27.53 -38.27 35.87
CA ALA A 5 28.96 -38.02 35.85
C ALA A 5 29.46 -38.42 34.46
N ALA A 6 30.50 -37.72 34.01
CA ALA A 6 31.30 -37.97 32.81
C ALA A 6 30.98 -37.06 31.61
N LEU A 7 31.61 -35.88 31.63
CA LEU A 7 32.74 -35.48 30.75
C LEU A 7 32.86 -33.96 30.93
N CYS A 8 33.83 -33.32 31.59
CA CYS A 8 35.27 -33.56 31.77
C CYS A 8 36.06 -33.77 30.47
N ILE A 9 36.67 -32.65 30.06
CA ILE A 9 37.90 -32.51 29.27
C ILE A 9 37.58 -32.52 27.76
N ILE A 10 37.79 -31.44 27.02
CA ILE A 10 39.07 -30.82 26.61
C ILE A 10 38.77 -29.31 26.35
N ILE A 11 39.16 -28.31 27.14
CA ILE A 11 40.48 -27.68 27.42
C ILE A 11 41.35 -27.38 26.17
N ALA A 12 41.48 -26.07 25.93
CA ALA A 12 42.51 -25.33 25.19
C ALA A 12 42.32 -25.14 23.68
N GLY A 13 41.69 -24.02 23.33
CA GLY A 13 41.78 -23.46 21.98
C GLY A 13 40.89 -22.27 21.67
N LEU A 14 40.83 -21.25 22.54
CA LEU A 14 40.75 -19.84 22.12
C LEU A 14 40.86 -18.95 23.37
N ALA A 15 42.04 -18.38 23.57
CA ALA A 15 42.29 -17.42 24.63
C ALA A 15 41.65 -16.07 24.26
N ALA A 16 40.51 -15.76 24.88
CA ALA A 16 40.03 -14.39 25.17
C ALA A 16 38.64 -14.45 25.86
N LEU A 17 38.59 -14.91 27.11
CA LEU A 17 37.46 -14.59 28.00
C LEU A 17 37.98 -14.33 29.42
N PRO A 18 38.11 -13.06 29.81
CA PRO A 18 37.85 -12.61 31.16
C PRO A 18 36.66 -11.63 31.10
N GLY A 19 35.58 -11.78 31.85
CA GLY A 19 35.11 -12.78 32.78
C GLY A 19 33.62 -12.56 32.93
N ILE A 20 32.93 -13.50 33.57
CA ILE A 20 31.58 -13.29 34.05
C ILE A 20 31.65 -12.16 35.09
N SER A 21 31.20 -10.97 34.72
CA SER A 21 30.81 -9.94 35.69
C SER A 21 29.30 -10.02 35.86
N PHE A 22 28.85 -10.13 37.11
CA PHE A 22 27.45 -9.93 37.48
C PHE A 22 27.04 -8.53 37.02
N GLY A 23 26.36 -8.43 35.88
CA GLY A 23 25.80 -7.17 35.41
C GLY A 23 24.71 -6.71 36.37
N ALA A 24 25.08 -5.86 37.33
CA ALA A 24 24.12 -5.11 38.11
C ALA A 24 23.28 -4.27 37.13
N ASP A 25 21.95 -4.32 37.29
CA ASP A 25 21.02 -3.53 36.49
C ASP A 25 21.48 -2.06 36.48
N VAL A 26 21.77 -1.50 35.31
CA VAL A 26 22.23 -0.11 35.13
C VAL A 26 21.30 0.86 35.84
N LYS A 27 20.01 0.54 35.89
CA LYS A 27 19.00 1.33 36.61
C LYS A 27 19.19 1.29 38.14
N ALA A 28 19.59 0.14 38.68
CA ALA A 28 19.91 -0.01 40.10
C ALA A 28 21.19 0.76 40.46
N LEU A 29 22.25 0.65 39.63
CA LEU A 29 23.49 1.40 39.81
C LEU A 29 23.27 2.92 39.73
N LEU A 30 22.45 3.39 38.79
CA LEU A 30 22.08 4.82 38.68
C LEU A 30 21.32 5.33 39.91
N SER A 31 20.38 4.53 40.42
CA SER A 31 19.62 4.87 41.62
C SER A 31 20.52 4.92 42.87
N GLU A 32 21.44 3.98 43.00
CA GLU A 32 22.42 3.92 44.09
C GLU A 32 23.39 5.11 44.03
N ALA A 33 24.00 5.38 42.86
CA ALA A 33 24.88 6.54 42.67
C ALA A 33 24.19 7.87 42.99
N ASN A 34 22.92 8.04 42.61
CA ASN A 34 22.15 9.25 42.93
C ASN A 34 21.81 9.37 44.42
N THR A 35 21.61 8.24 45.11
CA THR A 35 21.39 8.21 46.56
C THR A 35 22.65 8.60 47.32
N LEU A 36 23.80 8.03 46.91
CA LEU A 36 25.12 8.38 47.45
C LEU A 36 25.44 9.85 47.19
N PHE A 37 25.18 10.36 45.98
CA PHE A 37 25.35 11.78 45.65
C PHE A 37 24.57 12.70 46.61
N ARG A 38 23.27 12.42 46.83
CA ARG A 38 22.44 13.22 47.75
C ARG A 38 22.90 13.13 49.21
N SER A 39 23.43 11.98 49.62
CA SER A 39 23.99 11.81 50.96
C SER A 39 25.28 12.63 51.11
N ALA A 40 26.18 12.56 50.12
CA ALA A 40 27.42 13.33 50.10
C ALA A 40 27.15 14.85 50.10
N ASP A 41 26.16 15.32 49.33
CA ASP A 41 25.78 16.74 49.29
C ASP A 41 25.25 17.21 50.65
N ARG A 42 24.43 16.38 51.32
CA ARG A 42 23.94 16.67 52.68
C ARG A 42 25.06 16.73 53.70
N ASP A 43 26.00 15.79 53.64
CA ASP A 43 27.16 15.76 54.54
C ASP A 43 28.09 16.95 54.29
N PHE A 44 28.27 17.37 53.03
CA PHE A 44 29.01 18.57 52.67
C PHE A 44 28.35 19.85 53.20
N MET A 45 27.03 19.97 53.06
CA MET A 45 26.29 21.13 53.59
C MET A 45 26.29 21.17 55.13
N SER A 46 26.28 20.01 55.78
CA SER A 46 26.33 19.91 57.25
C SER A 46 27.76 19.95 57.84
N GLY A 47 28.79 20.17 57.01
CA GLY A 47 30.17 20.35 57.47
C GLY A 47 30.95 19.07 57.72
N LYS A 48 30.38 17.89 57.47
CA LYS A 48 31.00 16.57 57.68
C LYS A 48 31.89 16.19 56.48
N MET A 49 32.99 16.92 56.30
CA MET A 49 33.82 16.86 55.08
C MET A 49 34.41 15.48 54.79
N ASP A 50 34.86 14.73 55.80
CA ASP A 50 35.43 13.39 55.58
C ASP A 50 34.36 12.35 55.19
N SER A 51 33.17 12.41 55.80
CA SER A 51 32.00 11.58 55.43
C SER A 51 31.50 11.91 54.02
N ALA A 52 31.45 13.21 53.69
CA ALA A 52 31.09 13.68 52.35
C ALA A 52 32.09 13.19 51.29
N TRP A 53 33.38 13.22 51.61
CA TRP A 53 34.44 12.75 50.71
C TRP A 53 34.39 11.23 50.47
N GLU A 54 34.20 10.45 51.53
CA GLU A 54 34.06 9.00 51.39
C GLU A 54 32.82 8.63 50.54
N THR A 55 31.70 9.29 50.82
CA THR A 55 30.43 9.02 50.14
C THR A 55 30.45 9.46 48.67
N VAL A 56 31.07 10.61 48.35
CA VAL A 56 31.19 11.06 46.96
C VAL A 56 32.17 10.18 46.16
N THR A 57 33.19 9.61 46.80
CA THR A 57 34.12 8.67 46.15
C THR A 57 33.41 7.37 45.80
N ARG A 58 32.59 6.82 46.70
CA ARG A 58 31.74 5.65 46.38
C ARG A 58 30.73 5.97 45.27
N ALA A 59 30.14 7.17 45.28
CA ALA A 59 29.26 7.60 44.19
C ALA A 59 29.98 7.64 42.83
N LYS A 60 31.26 8.05 42.80
CA LYS A 60 32.10 7.99 41.59
C LYS A 60 32.33 6.56 41.10
N GLU A 61 32.67 5.64 42.01
CA GLU A 61 32.88 4.24 41.65
C GLU A 61 31.59 3.61 41.08
N THR A 62 30.44 3.87 41.72
CA THR A 62 29.14 3.33 41.26
C THR A 62 28.73 3.90 39.90
N ILE A 63 28.97 5.20 39.64
CA ILE A 63 28.62 5.81 38.34
C ILE A 63 29.59 5.38 37.23
N THR A 64 30.86 5.10 37.54
CA THR A 64 31.81 4.51 36.58
C THR A 64 31.39 3.08 36.22
N ALA A 65 30.98 2.26 37.19
CA ALA A 65 30.44 0.93 36.92
C ALA A 65 29.16 0.99 36.06
N ALA A 66 28.28 1.97 36.29
CA ALA A 66 27.10 2.20 35.44
C ALA A 66 27.47 2.61 34.01
N LYS A 67 28.55 3.39 33.85
CA LYS A 67 29.08 3.83 32.55
C LYS A 67 29.73 2.72 31.75
N GLU A 68 30.42 1.81 32.42
CA GLU A 68 30.99 0.60 31.80
C GLU A 68 29.88 -0.36 31.33
N ALA A 69 28.78 -0.44 32.08
CA ALA A 69 27.64 -1.29 31.76
C ALA A 69 26.75 -0.73 30.63
N ASP A 70 26.57 0.59 30.53
CA ASP A 70 25.89 1.25 29.40
C ASP A 70 26.48 2.65 29.11
N PRO A 71 27.49 2.73 28.22
CA PRO A 71 28.14 3.98 27.86
C PRO A 71 27.23 4.99 27.14
N SER A 72 26.10 4.53 26.58
CA SER A 72 25.20 5.34 25.76
C SER A 72 24.10 6.05 26.56
N ASN A 73 24.01 5.77 27.86
CA ASN A 73 22.98 6.31 28.72
C ASN A 73 23.23 7.79 29.08
N SER A 74 22.34 8.67 28.62
CA SER A 74 22.40 10.12 28.90
C SER A 74 22.27 10.48 30.38
N GLN A 75 21.69 9.60 31.21
CA GLN A 75 21.59 9.83 32.65
C GLN A 75 22.91 9.58 33.38
N VAL A 76 23.73 8.63 32.90
CA VAL A 76 25.05 8.32 33.47
C VAL A 76 25.97 9.53 33.34
N THR A 77 26.09 10.09 32.14
CA THR A 77 26.94 11.26 31.85
C THR A 77 26.50 12.51 32.60
N SER A 78 25.19 12.73 32.73
CA SER A 78 24.63 13.85 33.51
C SER A 78 24.92 13.72 35.01
N LEU A 79 24.78 12.51 35.58
CA LEU A 79 25.01 12.27 37.00
C LEU A 79 26.50 12.25 37.36
N GLU A 80 27.36 11.68 36.50
CA GLU A 80 28.83 11.69 36.63
C GLU A 80 29.35 13.13 36.77
N LYS A 81 28.93 14.03 35.87
CA LYS A 81 29.33 15.45 35.91
C LYS A 81 28.95 16.13 37.22
N ARG A 82 27.79 15.79 37.80
CA ARG A 82 27.33 16.37 39.08
C ARG A 82 28.13 15.83 40.26
N ILE A 83 28.44 14.53 40.25
CA ILE A 83 29.28 13.89 41.27
C ILE A 83 30.70 14.48 41.22
N ASP A 84 31.27 14.70 40.03
CA ASP A 84 32.59 15.30 39.88
C ASP A 84 32.65 16.74 40.40
N GLN A 85 31.64 17.56 40.08
CA GLN A 85 31.54 18.93 40.59
C GLN A 85 31.43 18.97 42.12
N LEU A 86 30.69 18.03 42.72
CA LEU A 86 30.57 17.95 44.17
C LEU A 86 31.89 17.49 44.81
N ALA A 87 32.56 16.50 44.22
CA ALA A 87 33.88 16.04 44.68
C ALA A 87 34.93 17.17 44.63
N GLU A 88 34.99 17.94 43.54
CA GLU A 88 35.91 19.07 43.41
C GLU A 88 35.64 20.15 44.49
N LYS A 89 34.37 20.41 44.81
CA LYS A 89 33.99 21.33 45.90
C LYS A 89 34.38 20.80 47.27
N ILE A 90 34.16 19.52 47.53
CA ILE A 90 34.55 18.87 48.79
C ILE A 90 36.08 18.90 48.93
N GLU A 91 36.83 18.56 47.88
CA GLU A 91 38.30 18.56 47.86
C GLU A 91 38.88 19.96 48.09
N LYS A 92 38.36 20.98 47.39
CA LYS A 92 38.75 22.39 47.62
C LYS A 92 38.50 22.85 49.05
N ARG A 93 37.41 22.40 49.67
CA ARG A 93 37.04 22.77 51.05
C ARG A 93 37.76 21.94 52.11
N ARG A 94 38.18 20.72 51.77
CA ARG A 94 38.98 19.81 52.60
C ARG A 94 40.46 20.20 52.60
N GLY A 95 40.98 20.69 51.46
CA GLY A 95 42.33 21.22 51.31
C GLY A 95 42.50 22.69 51.72
N GLY A 96 41.39 23.44 51.80
CA GLY A 96 41.35 24.85 52.20
C GLY A 96 41.06 25.05 53.67
N ALA A 97 41.96 24.62 54.55
CA ALA A 97 41.95 25.08 55.94
C ALA A 97 42.71 26.41 56.05
N SER A 98 41.97 27.45 56.47
CA SER A 98 42.45 28.74 56.99
C SER A 98 42.91 29.81 55.98
N GLN A 99 42.19 30.95 55.97
CA GLN A 99 42.68 32.35 56.05
C GLN A 99 41.50 33.28 55.67
N ALA A 100 40.84 33.92 56.64
CA ALA A 100 41.25 35.17 57.29
C ALA A 100 41.37 36.35 56.30
N ALA A 101 40.41 37.26 56.40
CA ALA A 101 40.33 38.52 55.66
C ALA A 101 41.51 39.46 55.96
N PRO A 102 41.86 40.36 55.01
CA PRO A 102 42.52 41.60 55.37
C PRO A 102 41.61 42.81 55.16
N ALA A 103 41.58 43.65 56.20
CA ALA A 103 41.01 44.98 56.19
C ALA A 103 41.93 45.94 55.41
N GLY A 104 41.37 46.65 54.42
CA GLY A 104 42.04 47.77 53.75
C GLY A 104 41.55 49.10 54.31
N LYS A 105 42.47 49.92 54.83
CA LYS A 105 42.24 51.32 55.26
C LYS A 105 42.19 52.27 54.03
N PRO A 106 41.52 53.43 54.15
CA PRO A 106 41.01 54.21 53.02
C PRO A 106 42.01 55.21 52.42
N ALA A 107 41.82 55.49 51.13
CA ALA A 107 42.47 56.59 50.41
C ALA A 107 41.59 57.85 50.38
N THR A 108 42.25 59.00 50.31
CA THR A 108 41.81 60.40 50.40
C THR A 108 40.83 60.82 49.29
N PRO A 109 39.82 61.68 49.55
CA PRO A 109 38.78 62.00 48.58
C PRO A 109 39.15 63.17 47.64
N ALA A 110 38.90 62.97 46.35
CA ALA A 110 38.61 64.05 45.39
C ALA A 110 37.21 64.62 45.65
N ALA A 111 36.98 65.87 45.25
CA ALA A 111 35.79 66.66 45.57
C ALA A 111 34.48 65.89 45.33
N ALA A 112 33.65 65.78 46.38
CA ALA A 112 32.42 65.01 46.36
C ALA A 112 31.39 65.66 45.42
N PRO A 113 30.74 64.88 44.54
CA PRO A 113 29.61 65.37 43.76
C PRO A 113 28.46 65.79 44.68
N LYS A 114 27.66 66.74 44.19
CA LYS A 114 26.49 67.30 44.90
C LYS A 114 25.55 66.15 45.28
N ARG A 115 25.33 65.92 46.59
CA ARG A 115 24.48 64.80 47.05
C ARG A 115 23.08 64.90 46.43
N LEU A 116 22.64 63.81 45.81
CA LEU A 116 21.28 63.67 45.30
C LEU A 116 20.25 63.86 46.44
N PRO A 117 19.16 64.60 46.20
CA PRO A 117 18.01 64.64 47.09
C PRO A 117 17.48 63.22 47.39
N ALA A 118 16.94 63.00 48.59
CA ALA A 118 16.50 61.66 49.01
C ALA A 118 15.44 61.04 48.07
N THR A 119 14.59 61.86 47.47
CA THR A 119 13.61 61.46 46.44
C THR A 119 14.28 61.04 45.13
N ALA A 120 15.23 61.83 44.62
CA ALA A 120 16.04 61.48 43.45
C ALA A 120 16.86 60.19 43.68
N GLY A 121 17.43 60.02 44.88
CA GLY A 121 18.13 58.79 45.27
C GLY A 121 17.22 57.56 45.31
N ARG A 122 15.96 57.72 45.71
CA ARG A 122 14.96 56.63 45.67
C ARG A 122 14.60 56.24 44.23
N TYR A 123 14.33 57.21 43.35
CA TYR A 123 14.07 56.94 41.94
C TYR A 123 15.27 56.23 41.28
N LEU A 124 16.48 56.68 41.57
CA LEU A 124 17.69 56.06 41.04
C LEU A 124 17.90 54.62 41.52
N MET A 125 17.54 54.33 42.78
CA MET A 125 17.60 52.99 43.34
C MET A 125 16.57 52.05 42.71
N GLU A 126 15.31 52.49 42.57
CA GLU A 126 14.25 51.71 41.93
C GLU A 126 14.58 51.44 40.46
N ALA A 127 15.12 52.43 39.75
CA ALA A 127 15.62 52.27 38.39
C ALA A 127 16.77 51.26 38.31
N ASP A 128 17.75 51.29 39.24
CA ASP A 128 18.85 50.31 39.26
C ASP A 128 18.34 48.88 39.50
N ARG A 129 17.34 48.70 40.36
CA ARG A 129 16.72 47.39 40.62
C ARG A 129 15.99 46.86 39.40
N ALA A 130 15.35 47.74 38.62
CA ALA A 130 14.70 47.37 37.37
C ALA A 130 15.73 47.02 36.29
N LEU A 131 16.77 47.86 36.11
CA LEU A 131 17.88 47.59 35.17
C LEU A 131 18.59 46.27 35.48
N LYS A 132 18.89 45.97 36.75
CA LYS A 132 19.48 44.68 37.15
C LYS A 132 18.58 43.48 36.82
N ARG A 133 17.26 43.63 36.96
CA ARG A 133 16.30 42.60 36.57
C ARG A 133 16.32 42.39 35.05
N THR A 134 16.30 43.47 34.28
CA THR A 134 16.41 43.40 32.82
C THR A 134 17.73 42.77 32.36
N GLU A 135 18.86 43.14 32.96
CA GLU A 135 20.17 42.53 32.67
C GLU A 135 20.24 41.05 33.03
N THR A 136 19.55 40.65 34.09
CA THR A 136 19.45 39.22 34.45
C THR A 136 18.67 38.46 33.37
N ILE A 137 17.60 39.05 32.82
CA ILE A 137 16.83 38.46 31.73
C ILE A 137 17.64 38.41 30.42
N LEU A 138 18.42 39.45 30.13
CA LEU A 138 19.31 39.55 28.95
C LEU A 138 20.67 38.84 29.13
N GLY A 139 20.91 38.24 30.29
CA GLY A 139 22.18 37.63 30.66
C GLY A 139 22.50 36.30 29.95
N PRO A 140 23.47 35.53 30.46
CA PRO A 140 24.00 34.33 29.77
C PRO A 140 22.98 33.19 29.57
N ASP A 141 21.84 33.24 30.27
CA ASP A 141 20.76 32.27 30.11
C ASP A 141 19.66 32.75 29.15
N ARG A 142 19.83 33.87 28.44
CA ARG A 142 18.83 34.40 27.50
C ARG A 142 18.44 33.37 26.44
N ASP A 143 19.42 32.61 25.94
CA ASP A 143 19.22 31.63 24.86
C ASP A 143 18.43 30.39 25.32
N LYS A 144 18.25 30.22 26.65
CA LYS A 144 17.42 29.16 27.24
C LYS A 144 15.97 29.59 27.44
N GLN A 145 15.66 30.87 27.23
CA GLN A 145 14.31 31.41 27.38
C GLN A 145 13.55 31.28 26.06
N ASP A 146 12.22 31.22 26.16
CA ASP A 146 11.33 31.23 24.99
C ASP A 146 11.51 32.55 24.20
N PRO A 147 12.05 32.49 22.96
CA PRO A 147 12.31 33.68 22.14
C PRO A 147 11.04 34.48 21.85
N ALA A 148 9.87 33.82 21.78
CA ALA A 148 8.60 34.48 21.49
C ALA A 148 8.09 35.33 22.67
N ARG A 149 8.50 35.01 23.90
CA ARG A 149 8.08 35.69 25.14
C ARG A 149 9.14 36.61 25.72
N LEU A 150 10.40 36.44 25.31
CA LEU A 150 11.53 37.23 25.78
C LEU A 150 11.35 38.75 25.61
N PRO A 151 10.91 39.28 24.45
CA PRO A 151 10.72 40.73 24.29
C PRO A 151 9.68 41.31 25.25
N ALA A 152 8.56 40.62 25.45
CA ALA A 152 7.51 41.05 26.37
C ALA A 152 8.02 41.12 27.82
N ARG A 153 8.80 40.12 28.25
CA ARG A 153 9.38 40.07 29.61
C ARG A 153 10.46 41.14 29.83
N VAL A 154 11.29 41.41 28.81
CA VAL A 154 12.29 42.48 28.85
C VAL A 154 11.59 43.85 28.95
N ARG A 155 10.54 44.09 28.14
CA ARG A 155 9.73 45.31 28.22
C ARG A 155 9.14 45.54 29.61
N GLU A 156 8.53 44.51 30.19
CA GLU A 156 7.92 44.57 31.52
C GLU A 156 8.96 44.87 32.61
N ALA A 157 10.14 44.25 32.54
CA ALA A 157 11.22 44.49 33.49
C ALA A 157 11.88 45.88 33.33
N LEU A 158 11.89 46.43 32.10
CA LEU A 158 12.49 47.71 31.76
C LEU A 158 11.58 48.91 32.11
N ALA A 159 10.25 48.75 32.04
CA ALA A 159 9.29 49.84 32.24
C ALA A 159 9.48 50.63 33.57
N PRO A 160 9.74 50.00 34.73
CA PRO A 160 10.00 50.75 35.96
C PRO A 160 11.33 51.52 35.93
N ALA A 161 12.32 51.08 35.14
CA ALA A 161 13.56 51.84 34.96
C ALA A 161 13.32 53.11 34.14
N GLU A 162 12.53 52.99 33.06
CA GLU A 162 12.11 54.12 32.22
C GLU A 162 11.32 55.15 33.03
N GLU A 163 10.34 54.69 33.80
CA GLU A 163 9.48 55.55 34.61
C GLU A 163 10.27 56.29 35.70
N ASN A 164 11.12 55.58 36.46
CA ASN A 164 11.85 56.20 37.57
C ASN A 164 13.01 57.09 37.10
N LEU A 165 13.75 56.73 36.04
CA LEU A 165 14.75 57.64 35.47
C LEU A 165 14.10 58.85 34.79
N GLY A 166 12.96 58.67 34.13
CA GLY A 166 12.17 59.77 33.57
C GLY A 166 11.70 60.76 34.63
N LYS A 167 11.14 60.28 35.75
CA LYS A 167 10.75 61.12 36.89
C LYS A 167 11.95 61.84 37.52
N LEU A 168 13.08 61.16 37.68
CA LEU A 168 14.31 61.76 38.19
C LEU A 168 14.77 62.92 37.32
N LEU A 169 14.86 62.73 36.00
CA LEU A 169 15.34 63.74 35.07
C LEU A 169 14.34 64.90 34.89
N ALA A 170 13.04 64.64 35.05
CA ALA A 170 12.01 65.67 34.97
C ALA A 170 11.92 66.53 36.24
N GLU A 171 11.99 65.93 37.42
CA GLU A 171 11.92 66.64 38.71
C GLU A 171 13.27 67.25 39.14
N PHE A 172 14.39 66.68 38.68
CA PHE A 172 15.74 67.07 39.06
C PHE A 172 16.68 67.20 37.83
N PRO A 173 16.40 68.11 36.89
CA PRO A 173 17.15 68.24 35.64
C PRO A 173 18.64 68.58 35.85
N ASP A 174 18.96 69.31 36.91
CA ASP A 174 20.35 69.67 37.28
C ASP A 174 21.26 68.46 37.59
N PHE A 175 20.68 67.26 37.71
CA PHE A 175 21.39 66.02 38.00
C PHE A 175 21.49 65.07 36.79
N SER A 176 21.16 65.52 35.57
CA SER A 176 21.31 64.73 34.34
C SER A 176 22.74 64.24 34.13
N ASP A 177 23.72 65.08 34.44
CA ASP A 177 25.16 64.80 34.30
C ASP A 177 25.78 64.28 35.62
N HIS A 178 24.94 63.86 36.57
CA HIS A 178 25.44 63.34 37.83
C HIS A 178 26.11 61.97 37.62
N PRO A 179 27.30 61.71 38.20
CA PRO A 179 28.06 60.48 37.97
C PRO A 179 27.32 59.18 38.33
N ASP A 180 26.30 59.26 39.20
CA ASP A 180 25.45 58.11 39.53
C ASP A 180 24.23 57.92 38.60
N VAL A 181 23.85 58.97 37.86
CA VAL A 181 22.68 58.99 36.96
C VAL A 181 23.09 58.60 35.54
N THR A 182 24.18 59.19 35.02
CA THR A 182 24.67 58.96 33.65
C THR A 182 24.86 57.48 33.31
N PRO A 183 25.51 56.63 34.14
CA PRO A 183 25.69 55.21 33.81
C PRO A 183 24.37 54.43 33.77
N LYS A 184 23.33 54.88 34.50
CA LYS A 184 22.02 54.23 34.48
C LYS A 184 21.20 54.62 33.25
N VAL A 185 21.35 55.87 32.79
CA VAL A 185 20.79 56.31 31.51
C VAL A 185 21.43 55.54 30.36
N GLU A 186 22.76 55.36 30.35
CA GLU A 186 23.45 54.55 29.34
C GLU A 186 22.99 53.08 29.34
N ARG A 187 22.86 52.47 30.54
CA ARG A 187 22.32 51.11 30.68
C ARG A 187 20.88 51.00 30.21
N LEU A 188 20.07 52.02 30.45
CA LEU A 188 18.69 52.08 29.96
C LEU A 188 18.64 52.11 28.43
N GLU A 189 19.45 52.98 27.80
CA GLU A 189 19.55 53.07 26.34
C GLU A 189 20.10 51.79 25.70
N ALA A 190 21.07 51.13 26.33
CA ALA A 190 21.55 49.82 25.88
C ALA A 190 20.45 48.75 25.94
N ALA A 191 19.70 48.68 27.05
CA ALA A 191 18.59 47.75 27.19
C ALA A 191 17.43 48.03 26.22
N ARG A 192 17.18 49.30 25.86
CA ARG A 192 16.21 49.69 24.82
C ARG A 192 16.59 49.18 23.44
N LYS A 193 17.86 49.35 23.05
CA LYS A 193 18.37 48.83 21.76
C LYS A 193 18.27 47.31 21.68
N GLU A 194 18.59 46.60 22.76
CA GLU A 194 18.43 45.15 22.82
C GLU A 194 16.96 44.72 22.75
N LEU A 195 16.05 45.44 23.42
CA LEU A 195 14.62 45.18 23.33
C LEU A 195 14.09 45.37 21.89
N GLU A 196 14.51 46.45 21.21
CA GLU A 196 14.15 46.71 19.81
C GLU A 196 14.66 45.61 18.87
N ALA A 197 15.90 45.14 19.07
CA ALA A 197 16.45 44.01 18.32
C ALA A 197 15.67 42.70 18.55
N LEU A 198 15.31 42.42 19.81
CA LEU A 198 14.50 41.25 20.16
C LEU A 198 13.09 41.30 19.54
N GLU A 199 12.49 42.48 19.44
CA GLU A 199 11.18 42.66 18.81
C GLU A 199 11.23 42.56 17.29
N GLY A 200 12.29 43.09 16.68
CA GLY A 200 12.56 42.92 15.26
C GLY A 200 12.71 41.45 14.87
N THR A 201 13.49 40.68 15.65
CA THR A 201 13.67 39.24 15.42
C THR A 201 12.40 38.42 15.65
N ALA A 202 11.62 38.69 16.70
CA ALA A 202 10.37 38.00 16.98
C ALA A 202 9.26 38.32 15.95
N SER A 203 9.23 39.55 15.44
CA SER A 203 8.30 39.93 14.36
C SER A 203 8.70 39.30 13.03
N ALA A 204 10.00 39.24 12.73
CA ALA A 204 10.52 38.56 11.54
C ALA A 204 10.28 37.04 11.60
N SER A 205 10.42 36.40 12.77
CA SER A 205 10.15 34.97 12.92
C SER A 205 8.66 34.64 12.75
N LYS A 206 7.76 35.44 13.32
CA LYS A 206 6.31 35.29 13.08
C LYS A 206 5.94 35.48 11.62
N GLY A 207 6.50 36.52 10.97
CA GLY A 207 6.30 36.73 9.54
C GLY A 207 6.82 35.57 8.68
N ALA A 208 7.96 34.98 9.06
CA ALA A 208 8.51 33.80 8.39
C ALA A 208 7.65 32.54 8.62
N GLU A 209 7.11 32.34 9.82
CA GLU A 209 6.19 31.22 10.12
C GLU A 209 4.86 31.35 9.36
N GLU A 210 4.27 32.56 9.32
CA GLU A 210 3.06 32.83 8.54
C GLU A 210 3.30 32.67 7.04
N ALA A 211 4.44 33.15 6.52
CA ALA A 211 4.83 32.95 5.12
C ALA A 211 5.06 31.47 4.80
N ALA A 212 5.74 30.72 5.67
CA ALA A 212 5.94 29.28 5.50
C ALA A 212 4.62 28.51 5.52
N ARG A 213 3.69 28.91 6.41
CA ARG A 213 2.34 28.33 6.45
C ARG A 213 1.54 28.65 5.18
N ALA A 214 1.57 29.90 4.72
CA ALA A 214 0.88 30.32 3.51
C ALA A 214 1.42 29.59 2.27
N GLU A 215 2.74 29.41 2.18
CA GLU A 215 3.37 28.66 1.08
C GLU A 215 2.97 27.18 1.15
N ARG A 216 2.97 26.58 2.34
CA ARG A 216 2.50 25.20 2.55
C ARG A 216 1.03 25.02 2.16
N GLU A 217 0.17 25.95 2.55
CA GLU A 217 -1.26 25.94 2.22
C GLU A 217 -1.47 26.09 0.70
N LYS A 218 -0.67 26.93 0.05
CA LYS A 218 -0.69 27.12 -1.40
C LYS A 218 -0.22 25.87 -2.15
N GLU A 219 0.96 25.34 -1.82
CA GLU A 219 1.51 24.11 -2.42
C GLU A 219 0.55 22.94 -2.21
N SER A 220 0.08 22.74 -0.97
CA SER A 220 -0.87 21.66 -0.67
C SER A 220 -2.22 21.85 -1.38
N GLY A 221 -2.69 23.10 -1.51
CA GLY A 221 -3.92 23.43 -2.20
C GLY A 221 -3.88 23.11 -3.70
N GLU A 222 -2.74 23.28 -4.36
CA GLU A 222 -2.54 22.88 -5.75
C GLU A 222 -2.66 21.36 -5.93
N TRP A 223 -2.04 20.59 -5.03
CA TRP A 223 -2.14 19.13 -5.05
C TRP A 223 -3.52 18.60 -4.66
N LEU A 224 -4.18 19.22 -3.68
CA LEU A 224 -5.54 18.85 -3.29
C LEU A 224 -6.52 18.99 -4.46
N LYS A 225 -6.40 20.04 -5.30
CA LYS A 225 -7.22 20.18 -6.51
C LYS A 225 -6.99 19.05 -7.52
N LYS A 226 -5.79 18.49 -7.60
CA LYS A 226 -5.46 17.38 -8.50
C LYS A 226 -5.91 16.03 -7.94
N LEU A 227 -5.68 15.78 -6.64
CA LEU A 227 -5.84 14.45 -6.04
C LEU A 227 -7.18 14.23 -5.35
N ARG A 228 -7.73 15.25 -4.66
CA ARG A 228 -8.96 15.09 -3.88
C ARG A 228 -10.17 14.66 -4.71
N PRO A 229 -10.33 15.04 -6.00
CA PRO A 229 -11.45 14.56 -6.83
C PRO A 229 -11.58 13.04 -6.92
N PHE A 230 -10.49 12.29 -6.77
CA PHE A 230 -10.51 10.83 -6.82
C PHE A 230 -11.12 10.17 -5.58
N VAL A 231 -11.16 10.87 -4.44
CA VAL A 231 -11.62 10.32 -3.15
C VAL A 231 -12.78 11.08 -2.54
N ALA A 232 -13.04 12.29 -3.04
CA ALA A 232 -14.14 13.14 -2.65
C ALA A 232 -15.47 12.42 -2.87
N SER A 233 -16.24 12.26 -1.79
CA SER A 233 -17.52 11.56 -1.86
C SER A 233 -18.66 12.53 -1.60
N LYS A 234 -19.74 12.40 -2.38
CA LYS A 234 -20.96 13.21 -2.23
C LYS A 234 -21.58 13.10 -0.83
N SER A 235 -21.29 12.03 -0.09
CA SER A 235 -21.77 11.82 1.27
C SER A 235 -21.05 12.66 2.33
N ARG A 236 -19.91 13.30 2.01
CA ARG A 236 -19.14 14.15 2.93
C ARG A 236 -19.27 15.61 2.51
N MET A 237 -19.84 16.43 3.40
CA MET A 237 -20.12 17.85 3.09
C MET A 237 -18.84 18.67 2.87
N ASP A 238 -17.75 18.31 3.57
CA ASP A 238 -16.44 18.99 3.46
C ASP A 238 -15.73 18.72 2.12
N ASP A 239 -16.17 17.71 1.36
CA ASP A 239 -15.60 17.37 0.05
C ASP A 239 -16.23 18.16 -1.10
N ALA A 240 -17.28 18.95 -0.84
CA ALA A 240 -18.00 19.72 -1.86
C ALA A 240 -17.10 20.59 -2.78
N PRO A 241 -16.02 21.24 -2.29
CA PRO A 241 -15.12 22.03 -3.14
C PRO A 241 -14.30 21.20 -4.14
N TYR A 242 -14.20 19.89 -3.94
CA TYR A 242 -13.34 18.99 -4.71
C TYR A 242 -14.13 17.88 -5.43
N LEU A 243 -15.45 17.87 -5.30
CA LEU A 243 -16.29 16.81 -5.85
C LEU A 243 -16.27 16.83 -7.38
N ASP A 244 -15.86 15.71 -7.97
CA ASP A 244 -15.99 15.42 -9.40
C ASP A 244 -16.54 13.99 -9.56
N PRO A 245 -17.85 13.81 -9.79
CA PRO A 245 -18.47 12.49 -9.92
C PRO A 245 -17.89 11.65 -11.07
N GLU A 246 -17.25 12.29 -12.05
CA GLU A 246 -16.61 11.58 -13.16
C GLU A 246 -15.23 11.02 -12.80
N LYS A 247 -14.67 11.42 -11.65
CA LYS A 247 -13.35 11.00 -11.17
C LYS A 247 -13.37 10.22 -9.86
N GLU A 248 -14.49 10.13 -9.17
CA GLU A 248 -14.57 9.37 -7.91
C GLU A 248 -14.15 7.91 -8.13
N MET A 249 -13.14 7.48 -7.39
CA MET A 249 -12.67 6.09 -7.38
C MET A 249 -13.64 5.23 -6.57
N VAL A 250 -14.21 4.23 -7.23
CA VAL A 250 -14.99 3.16 -6.60
C VAL A 250 -14.13 1.90 -6.56
N SER A 251 -13.67 1.50 -5.37
CA SER A 251 -12.76 0.35 -5.20
C SER A 251 -13.36 -1.01 -5.59
N TYR A 252 -14.70 -1.10 -5.73
CA TYR A 252 -15.37 -2.36 -6.02
C TYR A 252 -15.12 -2.81 -7.46
N ALA A 253 -14.61 -4.03 -7.61
CA ALA A 253 -14.57 -4.78 -8.86
C ALA A 253 -15.27 -6.13 -8.63
N GLY A 254 -16.37 -6.36 -9.35
CA GLY A 254 -17.22 -7.54 -9.18
C GLY A 254 -17.64 -8.16 -10.52
N PHE A 255 -18.31 -9.31 -10.49
CA PHE A 255 -18.88 -9.94 -11.69
C PHE A 255 -20.25 -9.35 -12.09
N ASP A 256 -20.88 -8.58 -11.20
CA ASP A 256 -22.20 -7.98 -11.38
C ASP A 256 -22.17 -6.60 -12.06
N ILE A 257 -20.98 -6.06 -12.33
CA ILE A 257 -20.80 -4.79 -13.04
C ILE A 257 -20.64 -5.03 -14.55
N SER A 258 -21.15 -4.10 -15.36
CA SER A 258 -20.98 -4.17 -16.81
C SER A 258 -19.51 -3.96 -17.21
N SER A 259 -19.13 -4.48 -18.38
CA SER A 259 -17.80 -4.27 -18.96
C SER A 259 -17.48 -2.78 -19.17
N GLU A 260 -18.47 -1.98 -19.56
CA GLU A 260 -18.33 -0.52 -19.72
C GLU A 260 -18.01 0.17 -18.40
N GLU A 261 -18.69 -0.20 -17.32
CA GLU A 261 -18.47 0.37 -15.99
C GLU A 261 -17.11 -0.06 -15.41
N LEU A 262 -16.74 -1.33 -15.61
CA LEU A 262 -15.42 -1.82 -15.21
C LEU A 262 -14.30 -1.09 -15.95
N ALA A 263 -14.44 -0.89 -17.27
CA ALA A 263 -13.49 -0.12 -18.07
C ALA A 263 -13.41 1.34 -17.61
N ARG A 264 -14.56 1.97 -17.30
CA ARG A 264 -14.61 3.32 -16.73
C ARG A 264 -13.82 3.39 -15.42
N ARG A 265 -14.04 2.45 -14.49
CA ARG A 265 -13.32 2.40 -13.21
C ARG A 265 -11.84 2.18 -13.41
N HIS A 266 -11.45 1.26 -14.28
CA HIS A 266 -10.04 0.97 -14.57
C HIS A 266 -9.30 2.22 -15.06
N ARG A 267 -9.91 2.98 -15.99
CA ARG A 267 -9.37 4.27 -16.44
C ARG A 267 -9.20 5.27 -15.29
N ILE A 268 -10.22 5.45 -14.45
CA ILE A 268 -10.15 6.39 -13.30
C ILE A 268 -9.04 5.98 -12.33
N HIS A 269 -8.87 4.69 -12.05
CA HIS A 269 -7.79 4.20 -11.19
C HIS A 269 -6.42 4.43 -11.84
N GLY A 270 -6.30 4.29 -13.16
CA GLY A 270 -5.09 4.64 -13.91
C GLY A 270 -4.75 6.14 -13.82
N GLU A 271 -5.74 7.01 -13.98
CA GLU A 271 -5.58 8.47 -13.82
C GLU A 271 -5.16 8.83 -12.39
N ALA A 272 -5.77 8.22 -11.38
CA ALA A 272 -5.43 8.44 -9.96
C ALA A 272 -4.02 7.95 -9.62
N ALA A 273 -3.61 6.79 -10.13
CA ALA A 273 -2.26 6.26 -9.95
C ALA A 273 -1.20 7.19 -10.58
N ALA A 274 -1.44 7.69 -11.80
CA ALA A 274 -0.55 8.64 -12.44
C ALA A 274 -0.44 9.96 -11.67
N ALA A 275 -1.56 10.50 -11.19
CA ALA A 275 -1.57 11.73 -10.40
C ALA A 275 -0.86 11.57 -9.05
N LEU A 276 -1.04 10.42 -8.39
CA LEU A 276 -0.35 10.09 -7.14
C LEU A 276 1.17 9.97 -7.35
N GLU A 277 1.60 9.39 -8.47
CA GLU A 277 3.03 9.28 -8.79
C GLU A 277 3.65 10.64 -9.15
N GLU A 278 2.90 11.52 -9.83
CA GLU A 278 3.30 12.91 -10.04
C GLU A 278 3.50 13.64 -8.70
N TYR A 279 2.57 13.45 -7.76
CA TYR A 279 2.67 14.02 -6.41
C TYR A 279 3.89 13.51 -5.64
N ARG A 280 4.15 12.20 -5.67
CA ARG A 280 5.35 11.60 -5.04
C ARG A 280 6.63 12.15 -5.65
N SER A 281 6.67 12.28 -6.98
CA SER A 281 7.81 12.80 -7.72
C SER A 281 8.07 14.29 -7.44
N ALA A 282 7.04 15.05 -7.10
CA ALA A 282 7.18 16.46 -6.75
C ALA A 282 7.91 16.70 -5.42
N GLY A 283 7.98 15.70 -4.53
CA GLY A 283 8.79 15.77 -3.32
C GLY A 283 8.29 16.77 -2.26
N VAL A 284 6.97 16.96 -2.16
CA VAL A 284 6.33 17.83 -1.16
C VAL A 284 6.75 17.41 0.25
N LYS A 285 7.46 18.28 0.97
CA LYS A 285 8.13 17.93 2.24
C LYS A 285 7.23 18.00 3.46
N GLU A 286 6.28 18.94 3.47
CA GLU A 286 5.41 19.20 4.62
C GLU A 286 3.97 19.38 4.16
N PRO A 287 3.31 18.34 3.62
CA PRO A 287 1.93 18.47 3.16
C PRO A 287 0.98 18.79 4.31
N LEU A 288 -0.10 19.52 4.01
CA LEU A 288 -1.24 19.61 4.92
C LEU A 288 -1.79 18.20 5.24
N GLU A 289 -2.35 18.03 6.44
CA GLU A 289 -2.91 16.76 6.92
C GLU A 289 -3.92 16.18 5.91
N LEU A 290 -4.82 17.02 5.40
CA LEU A 290 -5.82 16.62 4.40
C LEU A 290 -5.19 16.05 3.13
N LEU A 291 -4.07 16.61 2.67
CA LEU A 291 -3.36 16.13 1.48
C LEU A 291 -2.69 14.78 1.75
N ALA A 292 -2.06 14.63 2.91
CA ALA A 292 -1.46 13.37 3.33
C ALA A 292 -2.51 12.25 3.46
N GLU A 293 -3.68 12.55 4.02
CA GLU A 293 -4.81 11.63 4.08
C GLU A 293 -5.35 11.28 2.70
N THR A 294 -5.50 12.26 1.81
CA THR A 294 -5.92 12.03 0.42
C THR A 294 -4.98 11.07 -0.30
N ALA A 295 -3.67 11.28 -0.21
CA ALA A 295 -2.69 10.42 -0.85
C ALA A 295 -2.80 8.97 -0.34
N LYS A 296 -2.89 8.78 0.97
CA LYS A 296 -3.08 7.45 1.60
C LYS A 296 -4.40 6.79 1.19
N GLU A 297 -5.47 7.56 1.09
CA GLU A 297 -6.78 7.05 0.68
C GLU A 297 -6.77 6.61 -0.80
N ILE A 298 -6.10 7.36 -1.69
CA ILE A 298 -5.89 6.94 -3.09
C ILE A 298 -5.09 5.63 -3.11
N GLU A 299 -3.98 5.54 -2.38
CA GLU A 299 -3.17 4.30 -2.28
C GLU A 299 -4.00 3.11 -1.83
N ARG A 300 -4.81 3.29 -0.78
CA ARG A 300 -5.72 2.26 -0.26
C ARG A 300 -6.71 1.80 -1.33
N ARG A 301 -7.40 2.73 -2.01
CA ARG A 301 -8.39 2.40 -3.05
C ARG A 301 -7.76 1.73 -4.27
N LEU A 302 -6.55 2.15 -4.68
CA LEU A 302 -5.78 1.49 -5.72
C LEU A 302 -5.47 0.03 -5.35
N GLY A 303 -5.01 -0.20 -4.12
CA GLY A 303 -4.73 -1.55 -3.61
C GLY A 303 -5.98 -2.43 -3.57
N GLU A 304 -7.09 -1.90 -3.07
CA GLU A 304 -8.37 -2.64 -3.02
C GLU A 304 -8.91 -2.99 -4.40
N PHE A 305 -8.87 -2.05 -5.34
CA PHE A 305 -9.32 -2.30 -6.71
C PHE A 305 -8.43 -3.34 -7.40
N SER A 306 -7.11 -3.23 -7.27
CA SER A 306 -6.17 -4.22 -7.80
C SER A 306 -6.42 -5.62 -7.22
N ALA A 307 -6.62 -5.73 -5.91
CA ALA A 307 -6.94 -7.00 -5.26
C ALA A 307 -8.29 -7.56 -5.72
N GLY A 308 -9.28 -6.67 -5.96
CA GLY A 308 -10.57 -7.04 -6.54
C GLY A 308 -10.42 -7.63 -7.95
N LEU A 309 -9.67 -6.96 -8.82
CA LEU A 309 -9.37 -7.47 -10.18
C LEU A 309 -8.66 -8.82 -10.11
N GLU A 310 -7.61 -8.94 -9.30
CA GLU A 310 -6.90 -10.22 -9.14
C GLU A 310 -7.87 -11.32 -8.68
N GLY A 311 -8.77 -11.04 -7.73
CA GLY A 311 -9.79 -11.99 -7.29
C GLY A 311 -10.72 -12.48 -8.41
N LEU A 312 -11.11 -11.59 -9.35
CA LEU A 312 -11.87 -11.98 -10.54
C LEU A 312 -11.06 -12.91 -11.43
N GLY A 313 -9.78 -12.59 -11.64
CA GLY A 313 -8.84 -13.41 -12.40
C GLY A 313 -8.63 -14.79 -11.80
N ARG A 314 -8.44 -14.88 -10.47
CA ARG A 314 -8.30 -16.14 -9.73
C ARG A 314 -9.55 -17.00 -9.83
N THR A 315 -10.74 -16.40 -9.73
CA THR A 315 -12.01 -17.13 -9.87
C THR A 315 -12.14 -17.78 -11.25
N ALA A 316 -11.86 -17.02 -12.32
CA ALA A 316 -11.87 -17.56 -13.68
C ALA A 316 -10.80 -18.65 -13.89
N LEU A 317 -9.62 -18.47 -13.29
CA LEU A 317 -8.54 -19.46 -13.33
C LEU A 317 -8.94 -20.76 -12.61
N ASP A 318 -9.54 -20.69 -11.43
CA ASP A 318 -9.96 -21.86 -10.66
C ASP A 318 -11.08 -22.65 -11.36
N GLU A 319 -12.01 -21.95 -12.02
CA GLU A 319 -13.00 -22.59 -12.89
C GLU A 319 -12.31 -23.32 -14.06
N SER A 320 -11.35 -22.68 -14.73
CA SER A 320 -10.60 -23.30 -15.82
C SER A 320 -9.80 -24.53 -15.35
N LYS A 321 -9.16 -24.47 -14.18
CA LYS A 321 -8.42 -25.60 -13.57
C LYS A 321 -9.35 -26.77 -13.30
N SER A 322 -10.55 -26.52 -12.76
CA SER A 322 -11.56 -27.57 -12.51
C SER A 322 -12.01 -28.25 -13.81
N GLN A 323 -12.18 -27.49 -14.89
CA GLN A 323 -12.53 -28.04 -16.19
C GLN A 323 -11.36 -28.78 -16.85
N LEU A 324 -10.13 -28.31 -16.69
CA LEU A 324 -8.91 -28.98 -17.13
C LEU A 324 -8.72 -30.33 -16.42
N GLU A 325 -8.96 -30.41 -15.11
CA GLU A 325 -8.91 -31.66 -14.36
C GLU A 325 -9.90 -32.69 -14.90
N TRP A 326 -11.15 -32.28 -15.16
CA TRP A 326 -12.13 -33.14 -15.79
C TRP A 326 -11.69 -33.59 -17.19
N GLY A 327 -11.17 -32.65 -18.00
CA GLY A 327 -10.66 -32.94 -19.34
C GLY A 327 -9.54 -33.98 -19.33
N ARG A 328 -8.57 -33.83 -18.40
CA ARG A 328 -7.47 -34.79 -18.22
C ARG A 328 -7.98 -36.17 -17.79
N ALA A 329 -8.93 -36.23 -16.87
CA ALA A 329 -9.53 -37.50 -16.46
C ALA A 329 -10.24 -38.17 -17.65
N PHE A 330 -10.95 -37.39 -18.46
CA PHE A 330 -11.62 -37.85 -19.66
C PHE A 330 -10.63 -38.43 -20.69
N THR A 331 -9.54 -37.73 -21.00
CA THR A 331 -8.55 -38.22 -21.97
C THR A 331 -7.79 -39.42 -21.44
N ALA A 332 -7.42 -39.43 -20.16
CA ALA A 332 -6.78 -40.57 -19.51
C ALA A 332 -7.63 -41.86 -19.57
N GLU A 333 -8.96 -41.74 -19.52
CA GLU A 333 -9.85 -42.89 -19.68
C GLU A 333 -9.98 -43.35 -21.14
N ASN A 334 -10.08 -42.40 -22.09
CA ASN A 334 -10.48 -42.70 -23.47
C ASN A 334 -9.30 -42.98 -24.40
N LEU A 335 -8.13 -42.37 -24.17
CA LEU A 335 -6.97 -42.52 -25.06
C LEU A 335 -6.45 -43.97 -25.09
N PRO A 336 -6.29 -44.67 -23.94
CA PRO A 336 -5.88 -46.07 -23.97
C PRO A 336 -6.91 -46.99 -24.65
N LYS A 337 -8.21 -46.67 -24.54
CA LYS A 337 -9.27 -47.41 -25.25
C LYS A 337 -9.13 -47.22 -26.76
N ALA A 338 -8.88 -45.99 -27.20
CA ALA A 338 -8.65 -45.66 -28.61
C ALA A 338 -7.43 -46.40 -29.17
N GLU A 339 -6.32 -46.47 -28.44
CA GLU A 339 -5.10 -47.19 -28.83
C GLU A 339 -5.31 -48.70 -28.95
N ARG A 340 -6.13 -49.29 -28.08
CA ARG A 340 -6.52 -50.71 -28.18
C ARG A 340 -7.60 -50.99 -29.23
N GLY A 341 -8.11 -49.96 -29.90
CA GLY A 341 -9.18 -50.08 -30.89
C GLY A 341 -10.58 -50.33 -30.29
N GLU A 342 -10.75 -50.16 -28.99
CA GLU A 342 -12.02 -50.30 -28.27
C GLU A 342 -12.99 -49.15 -28.58
N GLU A 343 -14.22 -49.20 -28.07
CA GLU A 343 -15.11 -48.04 -28.10
C GLU A 343 -14.62 -46.97 -27.12
N PHE A 344 -14.62 -45.72 -27.58
CA PHE A 344 -14.17 -44.57 -26.81
C PHE A 344 -14.98 -43.33 -27.18
N ASN A 345 -14.98 -42.36 -26.28
CA ASN A 345 -15.62 -41.07 -26.42
C ASN A 345 -14.61 -40.00 -26.82
N ILE A 346 -15.10 -38.93 -27.44
CA ILE A 346 -14.29 -37.78 -27.84
C ILE A 346 -14.56 -36.59 -26.94
N LEU A 347 -13.51 -35.82 -26.64
CA LEU A 347 -13.65 -34.54 -25.97
C LEU A 347 -14.21 -33.53 -26.98
N SER A 348 -15.37 -32.95 -26.69
CA SER A 348 -16.03 -32.00 -27.60
C SER A 348 -15.24 -30.69 -27.70
N ARG A 349 -15.30 -30.04 -28.86
CA ARG A 349 -14.63 -28.74 -29.08
C ARG A 349 -15.19 -27.64 -28.17
N ASP A 350 -16.47 -27.69 -27.85
CA ASP A 350 -17.11 -26.69 -26.98
C ASP A 350 -16.51 -26.69 -25.57
N VAL A 351 -16.08 -27.85 -25.06
CA VAL A 351 -15.38 -27.92 -23.77
C VAL A 351 -14.03 -27.20 -23.86
N LEU A 352 -13.25 -27.46 -24.92
CA LEU A 352 -11.95 -26.80 -25.13
C LEU A 352 -12.12 -25.28 -25.30
N LEU A 353 -13.12 -24.84 -26.05
CA LEU A 353 -13.41 -23.41 -26.23
C LEU A 353 -13.81 -22.75 -24.91
N ARG A 354 -14.62 -23.42 -24.08
CA ARG A 354 -15.01 -22.90 -22.77
C ARG A 354 -13.80 -22.74 -21.84
N ILE A 355 -12.91 -23.74 -21.78
CA ILE A 355 -11.68 -23.66 -20.99
C ILE A 355 -10.80 -22.51 -21.47
N GLN A 356 -10.61 -22.39 -22.78
CA GLN A 356 -9.83 -21.31 -23.38
C GLN A 356 -10.39 -19.93 -23.00
N ASN A 357 -11.71 -19.74 -23.15
CA ASN A 357 -12.38 -18.49 -22.79
C ASN A 357 -12.18 -18.13 -21.30
N SER A 358 -12.26 -19.11 -20.39
CA SER A 358 -11.99 -18.87 -18.96
C SER A 358 -10.53 -18.51 -18.69
N LEU A 359 -9.57 -19.14 -19.39
CA LEU A 359 -8.14 -18.80 -19.29
C LEU A 359 -7.83 -17.40 -19.85
N ASP A 360 -8.49 -17.02 -20.93
CA ASP A 360 -8.35 -15.68 -21.51
C ASP A 360 -8.98 -14.63 -20.60
N GLN A 361 -10.13 -14.92 -19.98
CA GLN A 361 -10.72 -14.05 -18.96
C GLN A 361 -9.82 -13.89 -17.73
N ALA A 362 -9.19 -14.98 -17.26
CA ALA A 362 -8.23 -14.90 -16.16
C ALA A 362 -7.02 -14.00 -16.53
N ALA A 363 -6.52 -14.12 -17.76
CA ALA A 363 -5.40 -13.33 -18.28
C ALA A 363 -5.69 -11.83 -18.40
N VAL A 364 -6.97 -11.41 -18.44
CA VAL A 364 -7.33 -9.98 -18.43
C VAL A 364 -6.97 -9.32 -17.09
N PHE A 365 -7.02 -10.07 -15.99
CA PHE A 365 -6.91 -9.50 -14.64
C PHE A 365 -5.68 -9.95 -13.87
N LEU A 366 -5.08 -11.10 -14.24
CA LEU A 366 -3.86 -11.60 -13.61
C LEU A 366 -2.61 -10.99 -14.27
N PRO A 367 -1.50 -10.89 -13.55
CA PRO A 367 -0.21 -10.51 -14.13
C PRO A 367 0.20 -11.43 -15.30
N GLU A 368 0.90 -10.88 -16.30
CA GLU A 368 1.37 -11.64 -17.46
C GLU A 368 2.30 -12.80 -17.09
N ASP A 369 3.05 -12.65 -15.99
CA ASP A 369 3.99 -13.63 -15.46
C ASP A 369 3.39 -14.53 -14.36
N ASP A 370 2.05 -14.57 -14.23
CA ASP A 370 1.38 -15.42 -13.24
C ASP A 370 1.68 -16.92 -13.49
N PRO A 371 2.36 -17.61 -12.54
CA PRO A 371 2.84 -18.98 -12.75
C PRO A 371 1.70 -19.99 -12.83
N ASP A 372 0.59 -19.74 -12.13
CA ASP A 372 -0.55 -20.63 -12.13
C ASP A 372 -1.32 -20.56 -13.45
N LEU A 373 -1.49 -19.36 -14.01
CA LEU A 373 -2.06 -19.16 -15.33
C LEU A 373 -1.18 -19.80 -16.42
N ALA A 374 0.14 -19.62 -16.34
CA ALA A 374 1.09 -20.25 -17.25
C ALA A 374 0.99 -21.79 -17.20
N GLY A 375 0.91 -22.36 -16.00
CA GLY A 375 0.70 -23.79 -15.79
C GLY A 375 -0.62 -24.29 -16.40
N ALA A 376 -1.72 -23.58 -16.17
CA ALA A 376 -3.03 -23.93 -16.71
C ALA A 376 -3.07 -23.85 -18.26
N ARG A 377 -2.37 -22.87 -18.86
CA ARG A 377 -2.21 -22.79 -20.33
C ARG A 377 -1.42 -23.97 -20.89
N ALA A 378 -0.34 -24.40 -20.23
CA ALA A 378 0.41 -25.58 -20.64
C ALA A 378 -0.44 -26.86 -20.55
N ASP A 379 -1.22 -26.99 -19.49
CA ASP A 379 -2.17 -28.09 -19.33
C ASP A 379 -3.25 -28.10 -20.42
N TYR A 380 -3.75 -26.92 -20.79
CA TYR A 380 -4.70 -26.76 -21.89
C TYR A 380 -4.12 -27.24 -23.22
N THR A 381 -2.89 -26.84 -23.55
CA THR A 381 -2.22 -27.28 -24.79
C THR A 381 -2.10 -28.80 -24.83
N ARG A 382 -1.70 -29.44 -23.72
CA ARG A 382 -1.65 -30.91 -23.66
C ARG A 382 -3.02 -31.54 -23.87
N LEU A 383 -4.06 -30.99 -23.24
CA LEU A 383 -5.42 -31.50 -23.38
C LEU A 383 -5.94 -31.36 -24.82
N GLU A 384 -5.59 -30.26 -25.50
CA GLU A 384 -5.91 -30.04 -26.91
C GLU A 384 -5.25 -31.08 -27.82
N GLU A 385 -3.96 -31.35 -27.61
CA GLU A 385 -3.18 -32.38 -28.31
C GLU A 385 -3.78 -33.78 -28.11
N GLU A 386 -4.04 -34.18 -26.86
CA GLU A 386 -4.68 -35.46 -26.54
C GLU A 386 -6.09 -35.58 -27.14
N GLY A 387 -6.86 -34.49 -27.11
CA GLY A 387 -8.16 -34.40 -27.76
C GLY A 387 -8.06 -34.53 -29.28
N ALA A 388 -7.01 -34.02 -29.90
CA ALA A 388 -6.75 -34.17 -31.33
C ALA A 388 -6.44 -35.63 -31.69
N LEU A 389 -5.61 -36.31 -30.90
CA LEU A 389 -5.31 -37.74 -31.09
C LEU A 389 -6.57 -38.61 -31.01
N LEU A 390 -7.46 -38.35 -30.04
CA LEU A 390 -8.75 -39.05 -29.97
C LEU A 390 -9.61 -38.84 -31.22
N ARG A 391 -9.62 -37.62 -31.76
CA ARG A 391 -10.35 -37.31 -33.01
C ARG A 391 -9.72 -38.03 -34.20
N GLU A 392 -8.40 -38.07 -34.32
CA GLU A 392 -7.70 -38.84 -35.36
C GLU A 392 -8.07 -40.33 -35.29
N LYS A 393 -8.04 -40.92 -34.09
CA LYS A 393 -8.48 -42.30 -33.88
C LYS A 393 -9.96 -42.52 -34.21
N ARG A 394 -10.81 -41.50 -34.03
CA ARG A 394 -12.23 -41.61 -34.37
C ARG A 394 -12.43 -41.69 -35.88
N VAL A 395 -11.68 -40.91 -36.66
CA VAL A 395 -11.69 -40.93 -38.13
C VAL A 395 -11.34 -42.33 -38.66
N GLU A 396 -10.38 -43.01 -38.03
CA GLU A 396 -9.98 -44.39 -38.39
C GLU A 396 -11.14 -45.39 -38.24
N LYS A 397 -12.15 -45.14 -37.39
CA LYS A 397 -13.28 -46.05 -37.10
C LYS A 397 -14.58 -45.71 -37.84
N ILE A 398 -14.69 -44.54 -38.46
CA ILE A 398 -15.91 -44.12 -39.18
C ILE A 398 -16.02 -44.87 -40.52
N ARG A 399 -17.18 -45.51 -40.75
CA ARG A 399 -17.53 -46.28 -41.96
C ARG A 399 -18.94 -45.93 -42.41
N LEU A 400 -19.25 -46.15 -43.68
CA LEU A 400 -20.64 -46.13 -44.14
C LEU A 400 -21.36 -47.37 -43.64
N LEU A 401 -22.58 -47.20 -43.13
CA LEU A 401 -23.49 -48.31 -42.92
C LEU A 401 -23.93 -48.88 -44.28
N PRO A 402 -24.20 -50.19 -44.37
CA PRO A 402 -24.62 -50.81 -45.61
C PRO A 402 -25.97 -50.26 -46.11
N GLU A 403 -26.17 -50.31 -47.43
CA GLU A 403 -27.46 -50.06 -48.08
C GLU A 403 -28.52 -51.03 -47.52
N LYS A 404 -29.67 -50.49 -47.12
CA LYS A 404 -30.79 -51.29 -46.59
C LYS A 404 -32.09 -51.05 -47.33
N PHE A 405 -32.19 -49.97 -48.11
CA PHE A 405 -33.44 -49.58 -48.72
C PHE A 405 -33.73 -50.40 -49.98
N GLY A 406 -34.87 -51.08 -49.99
CA GLY A 406 -35.33 -51.89 -51.12
C GLY A 406 -36.47 -51.27 -51.94
N GLY A 407 -36.88 -50.03 -51.62
CA GLY A 407 -37.98 -49.36 -52.31
C GLY A 407 -37.60 -48.86 -53.71
N SER A 408 -38.59 -48.76 -54.61
CA SER A 408 -38.38 -48.30 -55.99
C SER A 408 -38.00 -46.82 -56.08
N GLU A 409 -38.25 -46.03 -55.03
CA GLU A 409 -37.92 -44.60 -54.98
C GLU A 409 -36.45 -44.30 -54.61
N GLY A 410 -35.57 -45.31 -54.60
CA GLY A 410 -34.16 -45.17 -54.22
C GLY A 410 -33.41 -44.08 -55.00
N GLU A 411 -33.59 -44.02 -56.33
CA GLU A 411 -32.92 -43.00 -57.15
C GLU A 411 -33.41 -41.58 -56.86
N ALA A 412 -34.72 -41.39 -56.68
CA ALA A 412 -35.28 -40.08 -56.32
C ALA A 412 -34.77 -39.60 -54.94
N ILE A 413 -34.52 -40.51 -54.01
CA ILE A 413 -33.88 -40.21 -52.73
C ILE A 413 -32.44 -39.75 -52.95
N ARG A 414 -31.64 -40.49 -53.75
CA ARG A 414 -30.24 -40.14 -54.02
C ARG A 414 -30.12 -38.79 -54.73
N GLU A 415 -30.96 -38.51 -55.71
CA GLU A 415 -31.00 -37.22 -56.41
C GLU A 415 -31.30 -36.06 -55.46
N ALA A 416 -32.32 -36.20 -54.60
CA ALA A 416 -32.70 -35.16 -53.65
C ALA A 416 -31.58 -34.89 -52.62
N VAL A 417 -30.90 -35.94 -52.16
CA VAL A 417 -29.78 -35.83 -51.22
C VAL A 417 -28.53 -35.29 -51.90
N ALA A 418 -28.22 -35.70 -53.13
CA ALA A 418 -27.12 -35.14 -53.91
C ALA A 418 -27.31 -33.64 -54.18
N ALA A 419 -28.54 -33.21 -54.47
CA ALA A 419 -28.87 -31.79 -54.61
C ALA A 419 -28.64 -31.03 -53.30
N ALA A 420 -29.02 -31.59 -52.15
CA ALA A 420 -28.74 -30.99 -50.84
C ALA A 420 -27.23 -30.88 -50.55
N ILE A 421 -26.46 -31.92 -50.87
CA ILE A 421 -24.99 -31.89 -50.75
C ILE A 421 -24.40 -30.79 -51.65
N GLY A 422 -24.83 -30.69 -52.90
CA GLY A 422 -24.35 -29.66 -53.82
C GLY A 422 -24.68 -28.23 -53.37
N ALA A 423 -25.82 -28.05 -52.68
CA ALA A 423 -26.22 -26.77 -52.12
C ALA A 423 -25.41 -26.38 -50.87
N GLU A 424 -25.23 -27.32 -49.92
CA GLU A 424 -24.55 -27.05 -48.64
C GLU A 424 -23.02 -27.17 -48.73
N HIS A 425 -22.52 -27.97 -49.67
CA HIS A 425 -21.10 -28.21 -49.89
C HIS A 425 -20.74 -28.08 -51.38
N PRO A 426 -20.75 -26.84 -51.93
CA PRO A 426 -20.40 -26.61 -53.34
C PRO A 426 -19.02 -27.17 -53.70
N GLY A 427 -18.94 -27.90 -54.81
CA GLY A 427 -17.69 -28.51 -55.29
C GLY A 427 -17.28 -29.80 -54.59
N ALA A 428 -18.09 -30.33 -53.66
CA ALA A 428 -17.86 -31.66 -53.10
C ALA A 428 -18.17 -32.77 -54.11
N GLU A 429 -17.31 -33.79 -54.17
CA GLU A 429 -17.51 -35.00 -54.98
C GLU A 429 -18.14 -36.10 -54.12
N VAL A 430 -19.26 -36.67 -54.55
CA VAL A 430 -19.89 -37.80 -53.86
C VAL A 430 -19.19 -39.10 -54.27
N LEU A 431 -18.51 -39.75 -53.32
CA LEU A 431 -17.77 -41.00 -53.56
C LEU A 431 -18.66 -42.24 -53.46
N ARG A 432 -19.57 -42.26 -52.47
CA ARG A 432 -20.51 -43.36 -52.22
C ARG A 432 -21.73 -42.86 -51.46
N MET A 433 -22.89 -43.45 -51.72
CA MET A 433 -24.12 -43.13 -51.00
C MET A 433 -24.95 -44.39 -50.73
N ASN A 434 -25.31 -44.61 -49.47
CA ASN A 434 -26.15 -45.73 -49.03
C ASN A 434 -27.39 -45.20 -48.32
N ILE A 435 -28.58 -45.70 -48.64
CA ILE A 435 -29.78 -45.41 -47.87
C ILE A 435 -29.82 -46.41 -46.71
N VAL A 436 -29.56 -45.92 -45.50
CA VAL A 436 -29.31 -46.78 -44.33
C VAL A 436 -30.59 -47.15 -43.58
N SER A 437 -31.70 -46.51 -43.92
CA SER A 437 -33.04 -46.91 -43.49
C SER A 437 -33.58 -48.04 -44.37
N PRO A 438 -34.15 -49.11 -43.79
CA PRO A 438 -34.67 -50.24 -44.57
C PRO A 438 -35.95 -49.91 -45.35
N ALA A 439 -36.73 -48.96 -44.87
CA ALA A 439 -37.97 -48.48 -45.47
C ALA A 439 -38.24 -47.05 -45.00
N TRP A 440 -39.23 -46.40 -45.63
CA TRP A 440 -39.75 -45.11 -45.20
C TRP A 440 -40.31 -45.20 -43.77
N LYS A 441 -39.91 -44.25 -42.92
CA LYS A 441 -40.54 -44.02 -41.62
C LYS A 441 -41.56 -42.90 -41.76
N GLU A 442 -42.82 -43.20 -41.53
CA GLU A 442 -43.89 -42.21 -41.52
C GLU A 442 -44.05 -41.60 -40.13
N ASP A 443 -44.22 -40.28 -40.11
CA ASP A 443 -44.57 -39.52 -38.93
C ASP A 443 -45.84 -38.70 -39.20
N TRP A 444 -46.78 -38.79 -38.27
CA TRP A 444 -48.12 -38.21 -38.38
C TRP A 444 -48.29 -37.20 -37.27
N ARG A 445 -48.65 -35.97 -37.63
CA ARG A 445 -48.83 -34.89 -36.65
C ARG A 445 -49.98 -33.99 -37.03
N PHE A 446 -50.67 -33.50 -36.01
CA PHE A 446 -51.55 -32.35 -36.16
C PHE A 446 -50.71 -31.08 -36.21
N GLN A 447 -50.88 -30.29 -37.26
CA GLN A 447 -50.21 -29.01 -37.42
C GLN A 447 -51.26 -27.91 -37.59
N GLU A 448 -51.19 -26.89 -36.75
CA GLU A 448 -52.03 -25.71 -36.88
C GLU A 448 -51.46 -24.81 -38.00
N GLY A 449 -52.29 -24.53 -39.00
CA GLY A 449 -51.93 -23.60 -40.08
C GLY A 449 -51.94 -22.15 -39.62
N ALA A 450 -51.41 -21.24 -40.44
CA ALA A 450 -51.46 -19.79 -40.19
C ALA A 450 -52.91 -19.25 -40.08
N ASP A 451 -53.87 -19.99 -40.61
CA ASP A 451 -55.31 -19.75 -40.53
C ASP A 451 -55.96 -20.33 -39.27
N ARG A 452 -55.17 -20.84 -38.31
CA ARG A 452 -55.62 -21.51 -37.08
C ARG A 452 -56.44 -22.78 -37.31
N VAL A 453 -56.35 -23.36 -38.51
CA VAL A 453 -57.00 -24.64 -38.82
C VAL A 453 -56.02 -25.76 -38.56
N LEU A 454 -56.43 -26.67 -37.68
CA LEU A 454 -55.68 -27.89 -37.37
C LEU A 454 -55.80 -28.89 -38.53
N ARG A 455 -54.66 -29.28 -39.10
CA ARG A 455 -54.59 -30.25 -40.20
C ARG A 455 -53.78 -31.46 -39.78
N LEU A 456 -54.26 -32.66 -40.12
CA LEU A 456 -53.45 -33.86 -40.04
C LEU A 456 -52.45 -33.84 -41.20
N THR A 457 -51.17 -33.83 -40.87
CA THR A 457 -50.06 -33.88 -41.82
C THR A 457 -49.28 -35.16 -41.63
N ALA A 458 -48.76 -35.70 -42.73
CA ALA A 458 -47.87 -36.86 -42.71
C ALA A 458 -46.58 -36.52 -43.45
N THR A 459 -45.45 -36.93 -42.89
CA THR A 459 -44.15 -36.86 -43.56
C THR A 459 -43.51 -38.23 -43.48
N ARG A 460 -43.02 -38.74 -44.60
CA ARG A 460 -42.16 -39.92 -44.60
C ARG A 460 -40.70 -39.50 -44.71
N GLN A 461 -39.82 -40.19 -43.99
CA GLN A 461 -38.38 -39.92 -44.01
C GLN A 461 -37.53 -41.19 -44.02
N VAL A 462 -36.34 -41.08 -44.60
CA VAL A 462 -35.26 -42.06 -44.54
C VAL A 462 -33.94 -41.35 -44.22
N THR A 463 -33.00 -42.08 -43.64
CA THR A 463 -31.63 -41.64 -43.42
C THR A 463 -30.74 -42.17 -44.53
N VAL A 464 -29.89 -41.30 -45.05
CA VAL A 464 -28.88 -41.60 -46.07
C VAL A 464 -27.51 -41.29 -45.50
N GLN A 465 -26.51 -42.12 -45.81
CA GLN A 465 -25.12 -41.83 -45.54
C GLN A 465 -24.36 -41.68 -46.85
N ALA A 466 -23.61 -40.57 -46.99
CA ALA A 466 -22.78 -40.31 -48.15
C ALA A 466 -21.34 -40.05 -47.75
N ALA A 467 -20.39 -40.76 -48.36
CA ALA A 467 -19.00 -40.34 -48.38
C ALA A 467 -18.82 -39.25 -49.42
N VAL A 468 -18.29 -38.10 -49.01
CA VAL A 468 -18.01 -36.97 -49.90
C VAL A 468 -16.56 -36.54 -49.77
N LYS A 469 -15.93 -36.23 -50.90
CA LYS A 469 -14.59 -35.63 -50.97
C LYS A 469 -14.71 -34.13 -51.12
N LYS A 470 -14.08 -33.41 -50.21
CA LYS A 470 -13.95 -31.95 -50.18
C LYS A 470 -12.46 -31.59 -50.33
N SER A 471 -12.15 -30.31 -50.45
CA SER A 471 -10.76 -29.84 -50.58
C SER A 471 -9.87 -30.21 -49.37
N ASP A 472 -10.47 -30.37 -48.19
CA ASP A 472 -9.80 -30.61 -46.91
C ASP A 472 -9.90 -32.07 -46.41
N GLY A 473 -10.47 -32.98 -47.23
CA GLY A 473 -10.47 -34.42 -46.98
C GLY A 473 -11.77 -35.12 -47.36
N VAL A 474 -11.95 -36.33 -46.84
CA VAL A 474 -13.17 -37.13 -47.03
C VAL A 474 -14.03 -37.08 -45.77
N PHE A 475 -15.34 -36.97 -45.95
CA PHE A 475 -16.33 -36.83 -44.89
C PHE A 475 -17.47 -37.83 -45.08
N LEU A 476 -17.92 -38.40 -43.98
CA LEU A 476 -19.21 -39.07 -43.88
C LEU A 476 -20.26 -38.01 -43.56
N LEU A 477 -21.18 -37.78 -44.50
CA LEU A 477 -22.39 -37.01 -44.26
C LEU A 477 -23.51 -37.97 -43.86
N THR A 478 -24.19 -37.68 -42.76
CA THR A 478 -25.49 -38.27 -42.45
C THR A 478 -26.56 -37.28 -42.89
N LEU A 479 -27.46 -37.72 -43.76
CA LEU A 479 -28.46 -36.88 -44.43
C LEU A 479 -29.86 -37.45 -44.18
N GLY A 480 -30.84 -36.55 -44.12
CA GLY A 480 -32.24 -36.92 -44.15
C GLY A 480 -32.80 -36.73 -45.56
N ALA A 481 -33.60 -37.69 -46.02
CA ALA A 481 -34.46 -37.52 -47.19
C ALA A 481 -35.91 -37.66 -46.74
N TYR A 482 -36.75 -36.68 -47.05
CA TYR A 482 -38.15 -36.66 -46.62
C TYR A 482 -39.10 -36.28 -47.74
N SER A 483 -40.33 -36.76 -47.65
CA SER A 483 -41.42 -36.45 -48.57
C SER A 483 -42.68 -36.15 -47.76
N PRO A 484 -43.18 -34.91 -47.79
CA PRO A 484 -44.44 -34.55 -47.16
C PRO A 484 -45.61 -35.09 -47.99
N LYS A 485 -46.71 -35.44 -47.31
CA LYS A 485 -47.95 -35.84 -47.98
C LYS A 485 -48.68 -34.60 -48.49
N ASN A 486 -49.12 -34.66 -49.75
CA ASN A 486 -49.89 -33.62 -50.40
C ASN A 486 -51.36 -33.64 -49.92
N PRO A 487 -52.13 -32.55 -50.12
CA PRO A 487 -53.56 -32.51 -49.80
C PRO A 487 -54.41 -33.57 -50.53
N ASP A 488 -53.95 -34.05 -51.69
CA ASP A 488 -54.59 -35.13 -52.47
C ASP A 488 -54.21 -36.54 -51.98
N TRP A 489 -53.53 -36.64 -50.83
CA TRP A 489 -53.04 -37.87 -50.20
C TRP A 489 -51.94 -38.60 -50.96
N THR A 490 -51.41 -38.02 -52.04
CA THR A 490 -50.19 -38.50 -52.70
C THR A 490 -48.94 -38.05 -51.94
N TRP A 491 -47.82 -38.73 -52.15
CA TRP A 491 -46.53 -38.28 -51.61
C TRP A 491 -45.95 -37.20 -52.52
N GLY A 492 -45.58 -36.06 -51.92
CA GLY A 492 -44.92 -34.97 -52.63
C GLY A 492 -43.48 -35.30 -53.01
N PRO A 493 -42.78 -34.38 -53.71
CA PRO A 493 -41.39 -34.59 -54.11
C PRO A 493 -40.48 -34.83 -52.91
N VAL A 494 -39.47 -35.70 -53.10
CA VAL A 494 -38.46 -35.98 -52.08
C VAL A 494 -37.53 -34.77 -51.95
N LYS A 495 -37.18 -34.42 -50.71
CA LYS A 495 -36.27 -33.33 -50.36
C LYS A 495 -35.16 -33.87 -49.45
N GLY A 496 -33.93 -33.46 -49.71
CA GLY A 496 -32.76 -33.80 -48.89
C GLY A 496 -32.34 -32.67 -47.94
N TYR A 497 -31.64 -33.00 -46.87
CA TYR A 497 -30.93 -32.06 -45.99
C TYR A 497 -29.76 -32.76 -45.28
N VAL A 498 -28.68 -32.03 -44.98
CA VAL A 498 -27.56 -32.57 -44.19
C VAL A 498 -27.91 -32.52 -42.70
N MET A 499 -27.64 -33.60 -41.97
CA MET A 499 -27.83 -33.67 -40.50
C MET A 499 -26.50 -33.53 -39.75
N PHE A 500 -25.51 -34.33 -40.15
CA PHE A 500 -24.20 -34.40 -39.49
C PHE A 500 -23.10 -34.58 -40.53
N SER A 501 -21.90 -34.12 -40.19
CA SER A 501 -20.70 -34.24 -41.02
C SER A 501 -19.52 -34.68 -40.16
N ASP A 502 -19.01 -35.88 -40.41
CA ASP A 502 -17.88 -36.45 -39.69
C ASP A 502 -16.71 -36.69 -40.64
N LYS A 503 -15.49 -36.32 -40.26
CA LYS A 503 -14.30 -36.64 -41.07
C LYS A 503 -14.06 -38.15 -41.07
N MET A 504 -13.71 -38.72 -42.22
CA MET A 504 -13.39 -40.14 -42.37
C MET A 504 -12.18 -40.34 -43.27
N LEU A 505 -11.53 -41.52 -43.22
CA LEU A 505 -10.47 -41.85 -44.17
C LEU A 505 -11.07 -42.24 -45.52
N GLU A 506 -10.38 -41.90 -46.62
CA GLU A 506 -10.83 -42.28 -47.97
C GLU A 506 -10.87 -43.81 -48.17
N GLU A 507 -9.91 -44.54 -47.58
CA GLU A 507 -9.89 -46.01 -47.60
C GLU A 507 -11.08 -46.67 -46.90
N ASN A 508 -11.83 -45.91 -46.09
CA ASN A 508 -12.98 -46.39 -45.34
C ASN A 508 -14.30 -46.30 -46.11
N VAL A 509 -14.29 -45.71 -47.32
CA VAL A 509 -15.50 -45.56 -48.16
C VAL A 509 -16.03 -46.91 -48.64
N ASN A 510 -15.14 -47.88 -48.88
CA ASN A 510 -15.48 -49.19 -49.44
C ASN A 510 -15.38 -50.35 -48.44
N LYS A 511 -14.92 -50.09 -47.21
CA LYS A 511 -14.95 -51.03 -46.08
C LYS A 511 -16.33 -50.97 -45.44
#